data_AF-A0A838JC47-F1
#
_entry.id   AF-A0A838JC47-F1
#
_cell.length_a   1.000
_cell.length_b   1.000
_cell.length_c   1.000
_cell.angle_alpha   90.00
_cell.angle_beta   90.00
_cell.angle_gamma   90.00
#
_symmetry.space_group_name_H-M   'P 1'
#
loop_
_entity.id
_entity.type
_entity.pdbx_description
1 polymer ?
#
loop_
_entity_poly.entity_id
_entity_poly.type
_entity_poly.pdbx_seq_one_letter_code
_entity_poly.pdbx_strand_id
1 'polypeptide(L)'
;MPSSLEFIVVQDILLTETAQQADVVFPAVTFAEKDGSMTNLDHHVQAIRRSLRPLPGARTDWEILIELAQHLGTTWNYETPADILHEIAENNPFYAGLEWEDLGKQGVRITQEQEVARA
;
A
#
# COMPACT_ATOMS: atom_id res chain seq x y z
N MET A 1 1.02 -4.16 -24.28
CA MET A 1 0.14 -5.08 -23.52
C MET A 1 -0.20 -6.29 -24.38
N PRO A 2 -0.36 -7.51 -23.83
CA PRO A 2 -0.82 -8.67 -24.61
C PRO A 2 -2.18 -8.35 -25.23
N SER A 3 -2.36 -8.64 -26.52
CA SER A 3 -3.62 -8.35 -27.26
C SER A 3 -4.79 -9.27 -26.86
N SER A 4 -4.56 -10.22 -25.96
CA SER A 4 -5.54 -11.20 -25.50
C SER A 4 -6.29 -10.77 -24.23
N LEU A 5 -5.99 -9.61 -23.64
CA LEU A 5 -6.70 -9.12 -22.47
C LEU A 5 -8.02 -8.48 -22.89
N GLU A 6 -9.12 -8.93 -22.29
CA GLU A 6 -10.48 -8.43 -22.59
C GLU A 6 -10.79 -7.11 -21.88
N PHE A 7 -10.12 -6.84 -20.76
CA PHE A 7 -10.32 -5.64 -19.94
C PHE A 7 -9.07 -5.32 -19.13
N ILE A 8 -8.67 -4.05 -19.08
CA ILE A 8 -7.47 -3.58 -18.40
C ILE A 8 -7.84 -2.38 -17.51
N VAL A 9 -7.52 -2.52 -16.22
CA VAL A 9 -7.57 -1.43 -15.25
C VAL A 9 -6.15 -1.03 -14.88
N VAL A 10 -5.88 0.26 -14.86
CA VAL A 10 -4.60 0.80 -14.40
C VAL A 10 -4.83 1.76 -13.25
N GLN A 11 -4.06 1.58 -12.18
CA GLN A 11 -3.98 2.52 -11.08
C GLN A 11 -2.61 3.16 -11.11
N ASP A 12 -2.57 4.47 -11.33
CA ASP A 12 -1.32 5.19 -11.55
C ASP A 12 -1.47 6.64 -11.05
N ILE A 13 -0.34 7.24 -10.72
CA ILE A 13 -0.23 8.66 -10.35
C ILE A 13 -0.06 9.56 -11.59
N LEU A 14 0.29 8.98 -12.75
CA LEU A 14 0.47 9.66 -14.03
C LEU A 14 -0.25 8.92 -15.16
N LEU A 15 -0.60 9.64 -16.23
CA LEU A 15 -1.13 9.02 -17.46
C LEU A 15 0.01 8.44 -18.31
N THR A 16 0.56 7.33 -17.85
CA THR A 16 1.66 6.60 -18.50
C THR A 16 1.24 5.95 -19.83
N GLU A 17 2.20 5.51 -20.64
CA GLU A 17 1.92 4.75 -21.89
C GLU A 17 1.05 3.50 -21.63
N THR A 18 1.17 2.93 -20.43
CA THR A 18 0.35 1.80 -19.97
C THR A 18 -1.06 2.26 -19.61
N ALA A 19 -1.20 3.34 -18.83
CA ALA A 19 -2.50 3.91 -18.49
C ALA A 19 -3.29 4.38 -19.73
N GLN A 20 -2.61 4.87 -20.78
CA GLN A 20 -3.25 5.26 -22.04
C GLN A 20 -3.85 4.09 -22.83
N GLN A 21 -3.39 2.86 -22.57
CA GLN A 21 -3.89 1.64 -23.19
C GLN A 21 -5.00 0.96 -22.34
N ALA A 22 -5.34 1.51 -21.17
CA ALA A 22 -6.29 0.92 -20.25
C ALA A 22 -7.74 1.32 -20.59
N ASP A 23 -8.69 0.44 -20.26
CA ASP A 23 -10.13 0.74 -20.37
C ASP A 23 -10.59 1.65 -19.23
N VAL A 24 -10.00 1.49 -18.05
CA VAL A 24 -10.25 2.30 -16.85
C VAL A 24 -8.93 2.70 -16.20
N VAL A 25 -8.83 3.96 -15.81
CA VAL A 25 -7.73 4.48 -15.00
C VAL A 25 -8.26 5.00 -13.68
N PHE A 26 -7.73 4.48 -12.57
CA PHE A 26 -7.97 5.01 -11.23
C PHE A 26 -6.83 5.94 -10.80
N PRO A 27 -7.09 7.25 -10.59
CA PRO A 27 -6.06 8.19 -10.18
C PRO A 27 -5.60 7.94 -8.74
N ALA A 28 -4.35 7.48 -8.58
CA ALA A 28 -3.73 7.29 -7.29
C ALA A 28 -2.97 8.55 -6.83
N VAL A 29 -2.51 8.55 -5.58
CA VAL A 29 -1.70 9.63 -5.01
C VAL A 29 -0.24 9.20 -4.79
N THR A 30 0.66 10.18 -4.77
CA THR A 30 2.09 9.95 -4.54
C THR A 30 2.39 9.59 -3.09
N PHE A 31 3.61 9.13 -2.81
CA PHE A 31 4.07 8.87 -1.44
C PHE A 31 4.01 10.12 -0.54
N ALA A 32 4.11 11.33 -1.11
CA ALA A 32 4.06 12.58 -0.36
C ALA A 32 2.63 12.92 0.11
N GLU A 33 1.61 12.30 -0.49
CA GLU A 33 0.19 12.61 -0.27
C GLU A 33 -0.54 11.55 0.56
N LYS A 34 0.14 10.47 0.95
CA LYS A 34 -0.41 9.37 1.74
C LYS A 34 0.42 9.02 2.95
N ASP A 35 -0.23 8.38 3.90
CA ASP A 35 0.43 7.67 5.00
C ASP A 35 0.61 6.20 4.61
N GLY A 36 1.65 5.54 5.13
CA GLY A 36 1.92 4.12 4.89
C GLY A 36 3.28 3.68 5.42
N SER A 37 3.77 2.55 4.95
CA SER A 37 5.12 2.07 5.26
C SER A 37 5.82 1.57 3.99
N MET A 38 7.16 1.61 4.01
CA MET A 38 8.00 1.03 2.96
C MET A 38 9.09 0.19 3.61
N THR A 39 9.27 -1.02 3.11
CA THR A 39 10.39 -1.89 3.43
C THR A 39 11.45 -1.74 2.34
N ASN A 40 12.66 -1.31 2.71
CA ASN A 40 13.75 -1.15 1.75
C ASN A 40 14.58 -2.44 1.57
N LEU A 41 15.60 -2.38 0.71
CA LEU A 41 16.46 -3.53 0.38
C LEU A 41 17.23 -4.12 1.58
N ASP A 42 17.46 -3.33 2.62
CA ASP A 42 18.18 -3.77 3.83
C ASP A 42 17.22 -4.18 4.96
N HIS A 43 15.99 -4.60 4.61
CA HIS A 43 14.94 -5.05 5.53
C HIS A 43 14.57 -3.97 6.57
N HIS A 44 14.68 -2.70 6.18
CA HIS A 44 14.35 -1.57 7.03
C HIS A 44 12.94 -1.08 6.69
N VAL A 45 12.01 -1.24 7.64
CA VAL A 45 10.62 -0.78 7.52
C VAL A 45 10.53 0.65 8.03
N GLN A 46 10.08 1.57 7.19
CA GLN A 46 10.01 2.99 7.50
C GLN A 46 8.62 3.54 7.24
N ALA A 47 8.13 4.40 8.15
CA ALA A 47 6.85 5.09 7.95
C ALA A 47 6.96 6.15 6.84
N ILE A 48 6.03 6.10 5.90
CA ILE A 48 5.70 7.19 4.98
C ILE A 48 4.64 8.04 5.68
N ARG A 49 4.87 9.36 5.73
CA ARG A 49 3.95 10.31 6.33
C ARG A 49 3.50 11.34 5.31
N ARG A 50 2.19 11.55 5.27
CA ARG A 50 1.58 12.55 4.39
C ARG A 50 2.12 13.93 4.68
N SER A 51 2.69 14.55 3.66
CA SER A 51 3.26 15.90 3.70
C SER A 51 2.49 16.89 2.83
N LEU A 52 1.79 16.38 1.81
CA LEU A 52 0.95 17.14 0.89
C LEU A 52 -0.49 16.64 0.96
N ARG A 53 -1.45 17.49 0.57
CA ARG A 53 -2.84 17.07 0.40
C ARG A 53 -3.01 16.50 -1.00
N PRO A 54 -3.72 15.36 -1.16
CA PRO A 54 -4.09 14.83 -2.47
C PRO A 54 -4.79 15.87 -3.35
N LEU A 55 -4.55 15.79 -4.66
CA LEU A 55 -5.36 16.49 -5.65
C LEU A 55 -6.82 16.00 -5.62
N PRO A 56 -7.81 16.87 -5.91
CA PRO A 56 -9.21 16.45 -5.98
C PRO A 56 -9.42 15.28 -6.96
N GLY A 57 -10.12 14.25 -6.51
CA GLY A 57 -10.44 13.06 -7.31
C GLY A 57 -9.37 11.96 -7.28
N ALA A 58 -8.16 12.22 -6.77
CA ALA A 58 -7.16 11.20 -6.51
C ALA A 58 -7.30 10.65 -5.08
N ARG A 59 -7.04 9.35 -4.92
CA ARG A 59 -7.17 8.64 -3.64
C ARG A 59 -5.95 7.79 -3.36
N THR A 60 -5.76 7.37 -2.11
CA THR A 60 -4.71 6.40 -1.80
C THR A 60 -5.03 5.05 -2.43
N ASP A 61 -3.98 4.28 -2.71
CA ASP A 61 -4.11 3.00 -3.38
C ASP A 61 -5.03 2.03 -2.65
N TRP A 62 -4.94 2.01 -1.31
CA TRP A 62 -5.73 1.11 -0.49
C TRP A 62 -7.21 1.54 -0.40
N GLU A 63 -7.50 2.85 -0.36
CA GLU A 63 -8.89 3.35 -0.40
C GLU A 63 -9.59 2.97 -1.71
N ILE A 64 -8.87 3.07 -2.85
CA ILE A 64 -9.38 2.65 -4.16
C ILE A 64 -9.76 1.16 -4.13
N LEU A 65 -8.89 0.32 -3.57
CA LEU A 65 -9.13 -1.11 -3.46
C LEU A 65 -10.29 -1.46 -2.51
N ILE A 66 -10.44 -0.76 -1.39
CA ILE A 66 -11.58 -0.92 -0.48
C ILE A 66 -12.89 -0.56 -1.19
N GLU A 67 -12.95 0.59 -1.87
CA GLU A 67 -14.15 0.98 -2.61
C GLU A 67 -14.47 -0.01 -3.72
N LEU A 68 -13.46 -0.49 -4.45
CA LEU A 68 -13.64 -1.51 -5.48
C LEU A 68 -14.19 -2.82 -4.87
N ALA A 69 -13.62 -3.29 -3.76
CA ALA A 69 -14.11 -4.48 -3.05
C ALA A 69 -15.58 -4.33 -2.65
N GLN A 70 -15.97 -3.16 -2.13
CA GLN A 70 -17.36 -2.87 -1.76
C GLN A 70 -18.32 -2.98 -2.94
N HIS A 71 -17.94 -2.44 -4.11
CA HIS A 71 -18.73 -2.56 -5.33
C HIS A 71 -18.81 -4.01 -5.84
N LEU A 72 -17.84 -4.85 -5.51
CA LEU A 72 -17.82 -6.28 -5.80
C LEU A 72 -18.50 -7.14 -4.72
N GLY A 73 -19.11 -6.52 -3.71
CA GLY A 73 -19.86 -7.21 -2.66
C GLY A 73 -19.02 -7.72 -1.49
N THR A 74 -17.78 -7.25 -1.35
CA THR A 74 -16.89 -7.56 -0.21
C THR A 74 -16.61 -6.31 0.60
N THR A 75 -16.60 -6.38 1.93
CA THR A 75 -16.29 -5.23 2.78
C THR A 75 -15.02 -5.50 3.57
N TRP A 76 -14.03 -4.64 3.39
CA TRP A 76 -12.82 -4.58 4.22
C TRP A 76 -12.91 -3.35 5.13
N ASN A 77 -12.59 -3.54 6.40
CA ASN A 77 -12.75 -2.53 7.44
C ASN A 77 -11.37 -2.01 7.88
N TYR A 78 -10.70 -1.29 7.00
CA TYR A 78 -9.48 -0.54 7.34
C TYR A 78 -9.79 0.95 7.31
N GLU A 79 -9.43 1.66 8.37
CA GLU A 79 -9.60 3.10 8.47
C GLU A 79 -8.26 3.82 8.22
N THR A 80 -7.15 3.14 8.51
CA THR A 80 -5.81 3.69 8.42
C THR A 80 -4.80 2.66 7.88
N PRO A 81 -3.65 3.12 7.37
CA PRO A 81 -2.54 2.22 7.04
C PRO A 81 -2.01 1.42 8.23
N ALA A 82 -2.23 1.87 9.47
CA ALA A 82 -1.84 1.14 10.67
C ALA A 82 -2.64 -0.15 10.82
N ASP A 83 -3.95 -0.12 10.52
CA ASP A 83 -4.81 -1.32 10.55
C ASP A 83 -4.31 -2.38 9.56
N ILE A 84 -3.91 -1.93 8.37
CA ILE A 84 -3.36 -2.80 7.31
C ILE A 84 -2.00 -3.38 7.73
N LEU A 85 -1.12 -2.56 8.32
CA LEU A 85 0.17 -3.04 8.83
C LEU A 85 -0.02 -4.08 9.94
N HIS A 86 -0.98 -3.85 10.84
CA HIS A 86 -1.30 -4.76 11.92
C HIS A 86 -1.76 -6.13 11.36
N GLU A 87 -2.69 -6.15 10.40
CA GLU A 87 -3.10 -7.40 9.76
C GLU A 87 -1.94 -8.10 9.01
N ILE A 88 -1.06 -7.33 8.35
CA ILE A 88 0.16 -7.89 7.74
C ILE A 88 1.05 -8.53 8.82
N ALA A 89 1.24 -7.89 9.97
CA ALA A 89 2.04 -8.40 11.07
C ALA A 89 1.45 -9.67 11.70
N GLU A 90 0.12 -9.81 11.75
CA GLU A 90 -0.55 -11.03 12.22
C GLU A 90 -0.36 -12.22 11.27
N ASN A 91 -0.24 -11.97 9.96
CA ASN A 91 -0.27 -13.01 8.93
C ASN A 91 1.08 -13.25 8.25
N ASN A 92 2.09 -12.42 8.51
CA ASN A 92 3.40 -12.52 7.88
C ASN A 92 4.53 -12.54 8.93
N PRO A 93 5.25 -13.67 9.08
CA PRO A 93 6.34 -13.82 10.05
C PRO A 93 7.42 -12.73 10.00
N PHE A 94 7.70 -12.19 8.81
CA PHE A 94 8.66 -11.10 8.64
C PHE A 94 8.27 -9.86 9.47
N TYR A 95 6.98 -9.54 9.49
CA TYR A 95 6.43 -8.37 10.20
C TYR A 95 5.92 -8.71 11.61
N ALA A 96 6.10 -9.94 12.11
CA ALA A 96 5.44 -10.40 13.33
C ALA A 96 5.70 -9.48 14.54
N GLY A 97 4.63 -9.01 15.18
CA GLY A 97 4.68 -8.11 16.33
C GLY A 97 5.25 -6.71 16.05
N LEU A 98 5.31 -6.30 14.78
CA LEU A 98 5.57 -4.91 14.40
C LEU A 98 4.29 -4.11 14.52
N GLU A 99 4.29 -3.09 15.38
CA GLU A 99 3.19 -2.13 15.47
C GLU A 99 3.55 -0.81 14.77
N TRP A 100 2.54 -0.02 14.42
CA TRP A 100 2.73 1.25 13.71
C TRP A 100 3.63 2.23 14.47
N GLU A 101 3.49 2.27 15.80
CA GLU A 101 4.25 3.11 16.71
C GLU A 101 5.75 2.81 16.67
N ASP A 102 6.13 1.55 16.43
CA ASP A 102 7.53 1.11 16.40
C ASP A 102 8.30 1.77 15.27
N LEU A 103 7.64 2.09 14.15
CA LEU A 103 8.26 2.72 13.00
C LEU A 103 8.87 4.08 13.36
N GLY A 104 8.27 4.82 14.30
CA GLY A 104 8.82 6.09 14.80
C GLY A 104 9.35 7.01 13.69
N LYS A 105 10.45 7.73 13.97
CA LYS A 105 11.14 8.56 12.95
C LYS A 105 12.20 7.81 12.17
N GLN A 106 12.76 6.75 12.74
CA GLN A 106 13.92 6.07 12.17
C GLN A 106 13.54 4.84 11.36
N GLY A 107 12.39 4.21 11.62
CA GLY A 107 12.04 2.89 11.13
C GLY A 107 12.52 1.77 12.06
N VAL A 108 12.20 0.54 11.68
CA VAL A 108 12.61 -0.69 12.36
C VAL A 108 13.34 -1.57 11.36
N ARG A 109 14.59 -1.95 11.68
CA ARG A 109 15.35 -2.89 10.87
C ARG A 109 15.11 -4.30 11.41
N ILE A 110 14.51 -5.14 10.58
CA ILE A 110 14.25 -6.54 10.90
C ILE A 110 15.53 -7.32 10.60
N THR A 111 16.09 -7.97 11.61
CA THR A 111 17.34 -8.75 11.47
C THR A 111 17.04 -10.23 11.24
N GLN A 112 17.99 -10.96 10.63
CA GLN A 112 17.85 -12.41 10.38
C GLN A 112 17.61 -13.23 11.67
N GLU A 113 18.16 -12.80 12.80
CA GLU A 113 17.90 -13.45 14.10
C GLU A 113 16.44 -13.29 14.56
N GLN A 114 15.81 -12.17 14.21
CA GLN A 114 14.39 -11.92 14.47
C GLN A 114 13.49 -12.65 13.46
N GLU A 115 13.90 -12.78 12.19
CA GLU A 115 13.18 -13.58 11.18
C GLU A 115 13.10 -15.06 11.59
N VAL A 116 14.20 -15.65 12.08
CA VAL A 116 14.24 -17.07 12.52
C VAL A 116 13.52 -17.28 13.86
N ALA A 117 13.54 -16.29 14.75
CA ALA A 117 12.80 -16.37 16.02
C ALA A 117 11.27 -16.17 15.86
N ARG A 118 10.82 -15.68 14.70
CA ARG A 118 9.41 -15.35 14.38
C ARG A 118 8.77 -16.30 13.36
N ALA A 119 9.53 -17.24 12.79
CA ALA A 119 9.08 -18.30 11.88
C ALA A 119 8.75 -19.59 12.64
#